data_AF-A0A960JGI0-F1
#
_entry.id   AF-A0A960JGI0-F1
#
_cell.length_a   1.000
_cell.length_b   1.000
_cell.length_c   1.000
_cell.angle_alpha   90.00
_cell.angle_beta   90.00
_cell.angle_gamma   90.00
#
_symmetry.space_group_name_H-M   'P 1'
#
loop_
_entity.id
_entity.type
_entity.pdbx_description
1 polymer ?
#
loop_
_entity_poly.entity_id
_entity_poly.type
_entity_poly.pdbx_seq_one_letter_code
_entity_poly.pdbx_strand_id
1 'polypeptide(L)'
;MNEAYEKLGQFYLGKEYDAETQQITDNLTLYDSKHLVTHGVCMGMTGSGKTGLCVALLEEAAIDNVPSIIVDPKGDLTNLLLTFPNLSKEEFLPWVSTDEASKKGISVEEFAEAEAAKWKKGLADWGQQPERIQMFMDSTTRELYTPGSSAGKSLSILKSFDRPKDLDDLELLAERVSTLVSGLLGLIGVDADPLTDKEHILLANVIQTEWLAGKDVTIEQLIALIQDPPMNKIGAFDLEAYYPKSDRFKLATQINNLLASPQFAVWTKGENININDLLYTKEGKPKMSILSIAHLSDQERMFFVTLLLNELVSWMRVQSGTSSLRCLFYMDEIFG
;
A
#
# COMPACT_ATOMS: atom_id res chain seq x y z
N MET A 1 -10.89 -31.15 2.34
CA MET A 1 -11.34 -29.80 1.89
C MET A 1 -12.85 -29.78 1.95
N ASN A 2 -13.43 -28.71 2.51
CA ASN A 2 -14.89 -28.59 2.59
C ASN A 2 -15.40 -28.01 1.27
N GLU A 3 -15.91 -28.87 0.39
CA GLU A 3 -16.47 -28.48 -0.91
C GLU A 3 -17.65 -27.49 -0.81
N ALA A 4 -18.19 -27.28 0.40
CA ALA A 4 -19.29 -26.36 0.64
C ALA A 4 -18.93 -24.89 0.29
N TYR A 5 -17.68 -24.47 0.53
CA TYR A 5 -17.28 -23.06 0.38
C TYR A 5 -15.95 -22.80 -0.32
N GLU A 6 -15.10 -23.80 -0.60
CA GLU A 6 -13.90 -23.61 -1.44
C GLU A 6 -14.26 -23.55 -2.93
N LYS A 7 -15.00 -22.50 -3.32
CA LYS A 7 -15.46 -22.26 -4.69
C LYS A 7 -14.77 -21.02 -5.24
N LEU A 8 -14.08 -21.17 -6.36
CA LEU A 8 -13.38 -20.08 -7.02
C LEU A 8 -14.31 -18.87 -7.24
N GLY A 9 -13.88 -17.71 -6.73
CA GLY A 9 -14.58 -16.45 -6.80
C GLY A 9 -15.70 -16.26 -5.77
N GLN A 10 -15.82 -17.15 -4.77
CA GLN A 10 -16.77 -17.06 -3.66
C GLN A 10 -15.99 -17.01 -2.34
N PHE A 11 -15.94 -15.83 -1.72
CA PHE A 11 -15.20 -15.63 -0.48
C PHE A 11 -16.05 -16.02 0.72
N TYR A 12 -15.52 -16.90 1.58
CA TYR A 12 -16.20 -17.32 2.79
C TYR A 12 -16.03 -16.28 3.91
N LEU A 13 -17.11 -15.55 4.23
CA LEU A 13 -17.09 -14.48 5.24
C LEU A 13 -17.72 -14.90 6.58
N GLY A 14 -17.86 -16.20 6.81
CA GLY A 14 -18.46 -16.77 8.01
C GLY A 14 -19.90 -17.22 7.79
N LYS A 15 -20.75 -17.05 8.80
CA LYS A 15 -22.11 -17.59 8.85
C LYS A 15 -23.14 -16.46 8.95
N GLU A 16 -24.35 -16.71 8.49
CA GLU A 16 -25.44 -15.73 8.58
C GLU A 16 -25.84 -15.50 10.05
N TYR A 17 -26.06 -14.24 10.40
CA TYR A 17 -26.59 -13.82 11.70
C TYR A 17 -28.05 -13.43 11.54
N ASP A 18 -28.94 -14.13 12.23
CA ASP A 18 -30.36 -13.82 12.28
C ASP A 18 -30.60 -12.74 13.34
N ALA A 19 -31.01 -11.55 12.89
CA ALA A 19 -31.26 -10.40 13.75
C ALA A 19 -32.53 -10.53 14.61
N GLU A 20 -33.51 -11.34 14.20
CA GLU A 20 -34.75 -11.56 14.97
C GLU A 20 -34.50 -12.53 16.13
N THR A 21 -33.80 -13.63 15.86
CA THR A 21 -33.49 -14.65 16.88
C THR A 21 -32.20 -14.36 17.63
N GLN A 22 -31.39 -13.40 17.16
CA GLN A 22 -30.08 -13.04 17.68
C GLN A 22 -29.09 -14.21 17.70
N GLN A 23 -29.19 -15.11 16.73
CA GLN A 23 -28.39 -16.33 16.66
C GLN A 23 -27.60 -16.42 15.35
N ILE A 24 -26.42 -17.02 15.44
CA ILE A 24 -25.65 -17.43 14.26
C ILE A 24 -26.28 -18.72 13.74
N THR A 25 -26.65 -18.74 12.47
CA THR A 25 -27.21 -19.91 11.80
C THR A 25 -26.09 -20.77 11.19
N ASP A 26 -26.40 -21.96 10.68
CA ASP A 26 -25.43 -22.78 9.94
C ASP A 26 -25.31 -22.41 8.45
N ASN A 27 -26.07 -21.42 7.98
CA ASN A 27 -25.96 -20.92 6.61
C ASN A 27 -24.64 -20.15 6.45
N LEU A 28 -23.94 -20.42 5.36
CA LEU A 28 -22.66 -19.78 5.04
C LEU A 28 -22.89 -18.46 4.31
N THR A 29 -22.16 -17.43 4.71
CA THR A 29 -22.07 -16.15 4.00
C THR A 29 -20.98 -16.25 2.96
N LEU A 30 -21.35 -16.53 1.71
CA LEU A 30 -20.44 -16.57 0.56
C LEU A 30 -20.58 -15.28 -0.26
N TYR A 31 -19.50 -14.55 -0.40
CA TYR A 31 -19.47 -13.26 -1.08
C TYR A 31 -18.87 -13.40 -2.48
N ASP A 32 -19.62 -13.00 -3.52
CA ASP A 32 -19.13 -13.02 -4.89
C ASP A 32 -18.03 -11.97 -5.10
N SER A 33 -16.80 -12.44 -5.32
CA SER A 33 -15.62 -11.60 -5.58
C SER A 33 -15.80 -10.63 -6.75
N LYS A 34 -16.72 -10.91 -7.70
CA LYS A 34 -17.04 -10.01 -8.80
C LYS A 34 -17.62 -8.69 -8.32
N HIS A 35 -18.25 -8.63 -7.14
CA HIS A 35 -18.71 -7.36 -6.58
C HIS A 35 -17.55 -6.40 -6.26
N LEU A 36 -16.32 -6.89 -6.11
CA LEU A 36 -15.14 -6.06 -5.82
C LEU A 36 -14.54 -5.41 -7.08
N VAL A 37 -15.00 -5.76 -8.28
CA VAL A 37 -14.51 -5.12 -9.52
C VAL A 37 -15.03 -3.69 -9.72
N THR A 38 -15.99 -3.26 -8.89
CA THR A 38 -16.55 -1.89 -8.87
C THR A 38 -16.19 -1.12 -7.61
N HIS A 39 -15.11 -1.52 -6.92
CA HIS A 39 -14.68 -1.01 -5.62
C HIS A 39 -15.63 -1.37 -4.47
N GLY A 40 -15.12 -1.25 -3.24
CA GLY A 40 -15.89 -1.48 -2.02
C GLY A 40 -15.43 -0.55 -0.90
N VAL A 41 -16.34 -0.20 0.00
CA VAL A 41 -16.06 0.64 1.18
C VAL A 41 -16.66 -0.05 2.41
N CYS A 42 -15.83 -0.27 3.43
CA CYS A 42 -16.28 -0.81 4.72
C CYS A 42 -16.44 0.33 5.73
N MET A 43 -17.66 0.56 6.21
CA MET A 43 -17.97 1.63 7.18
C MET A 43 -18.43 1.05 8.51
N GLY A 44 -18.05 1.70 9.60
CA GLY A 44 -18.34 1.24 10.96
C GLY A 44 -17.49 1.93 12.02
N MET A 45 -17.93 1.92 13.28
CA MET A 45 -17.20 2.52 14.40
C MET A 45 -15.97 1.67 14.79
N THR A 46 -15.05 2.22 15.58
CA THR A 46 -13.95 1.43 16.17
C THR A 46 -14.51 0.25 16.97
N GLY A 47 -13.93 -0.93 16.79
CA GLY A 47 -14.40 -2.16 17.43
C GLY A 47 -15.60 -2.83 16.75
N SER A 48 -16.15 -2.29 15.66
CA SER A 48 -17.27 -2.91 14.94
C SER A 48 -16.89 -4.10 14.05
N GLY A 49 -15.61 -4.51 14.05
CA GLY A 49 -15.12 -5.64 13.26
C GLY A 49 -14.72 -5.33 11.81
N LYS A 50 -14.63 -4.06 11.39
CA LYS A 50 -14.22 -3.67 10.01
C LYS A 50 -12.93 -4.35 9.56
N THR A 51 -11.85 -4.15 10.31
CA THR A 51 -10.53 -4.71 9.99
C THR A 51 -10.57 -6.24 9.96
N GLY A 52 -11.31 -6.87 10.88
CA GLY A 52 -11.50 -8.33 10.87
C GLY A 52 -12.21 -8.85 9.61
N LEU A 53 -13.26 -8.16 9.16
CA LEU A 53 -13.96 -8.48 7.90
C LEU A 53 -13.02 -8.33 6.69
N CYS A 54 -12.23 -7.25 6.65
CA CYS A 54 -11.30 -7.00 5.56
C CYS A 54 -10.13 -7.98 5.55
N VAL A 55 -9.62 -8.38 6.72
CA VAL A 55 -8.61 -9.45 6.85
C VAL A 55 -9.16 -10.76 6.29
N ALA A 56 -10.39 -11.14 6.66
CA ALA A 56 -11.03 -12.33 6.09
C ALA A 56 -11.13 -12.22 4.56
N LEU A 57 -11.59 -11.08 4.01
CA LEU A 57 -11.64 -10.85 2.57
C LEU A 57 -10.27 -11.01 1.88
N LEU A 58 -9.19 -10.50 2.50
CA LEU A 58 -7.84 -10.60 1.99
C LEU A 58 -7.31 -12.04 2.02
N GLU A 59 -7.60 -12.80 3.08
CA GLU A 59 -7.23 -14.22 3.21
C GLU A 59 -7.98 -15.09 2.19
N GLU A 60 -9.27 -14.85 1.99
CA GLU A 60 -10.08 -15.55 0.96
C GLU A 60 -9.58 -15.23 -0.45
N ALA A 61 -9.27 -13.97 -0.73
CA ALA A 61 -8.67 -13.57 -2.01
C ALA A 61 -7.33 -14.27 -2.23
N ALA A 62 -6.50 -14.38 -1.19
CA ALA A 62 -5.23 -15.08 -1.26
C ALA A 62 -5.39 -16.57 -1.56
N ILE A 63 -6.35 -17.26 -0.92
CA ILE A 63 -6.69 -18.66 -1.21
C ILE A 63 -7.11 -18.83 -2.69
N ASP A 64 -7.84 -17.86 -3.23
CA ASP A 64 -8.23 -17.81 -4.65
C ASP A 64 -7.10 -17.36 -5.59
N ASN A 65 -5.86 -17.25 -5.10
CA ASN A 65 -4.68 -16.80 -5.86
C ASN A 65 -4.81 -15.36 -6.42
N VAL A 66 -5.63 -14.53 -5.78
CA VAL A 66 -5.75 -13.09 -6.09
C VAL A 66 -4.72 -12.33 -5.26
N PRO A 67 -3.73 -11.67 -5.89
CA PRO A 67 -2.73 -10.88 -5.17
C PRO A 67 -3.34 -9.60 -4.60
N SER A 68 -2.71 -9.07 -3.55
CA SER A 68 -3.15 -7.86 -2.87
C SER A 68 -1.99 -6.91 -2.53
N ILE A 69 -2.19 -5.62 -2.76
CA ILE A 69 -1.39 -4.53 -2.19
C ILE A 69 -2.18 -3.96 -1.01
N ILE A 70 -1.59 -3.98 0.17
CA ILE A 70 -2.24 -3.67 1.45
C ILE A 70 -1.52 -2.48 2.07
N VAL A 71 -2.17 -1.32 2.14
CA VAL A 71 -1.63 -0.10 2.77
C VAL A 71 -2.04 -0.07 4.24
N ASP A 72 -1.05 -0.14 5.12
CA ASP A 72 -1.22 -0.32 6.56
C ASP A 72 -0.72 0.92 7.35
N PRO A 73 -1.61 1.88 7.65
CA PRO A 73 -1.27 3.07 8.44
C PRO A 73 -1.15 2.83 9.94
N LYS A 74 -1.64 1.69 10.46
CA LYS A 74 -1.66 1.40 11.90
C LYS A 74 -0.66 0.34 12.34
N GLY A 75 -0.17 -0.46 11.39
CA GLY A 75 0.78 -1.54 11.63
C GLY A 75 0.12 -2.85 12.05
N ASP A 76 -1.20 -2.93 12.18
CA ASP A 76 -1.91 -4.11 12.65
C ASP A 76 -2.13 -5.16 11.56
N LEU A 77 -2.09 -4.78 10.28
CA LEU A 77 -2.18 -5.74 9.17
C LEU A 77 -0.88 -6.54 8.99
N THR A 78 0.23 -6.11 9.60
CA THR A 78 1.45 -6.93 9.69
C THR A 78 1.22 -8.27 10.40
N ASN A 79 0.15 -8.38 11.21
CA ASN A 79 -0.28 -9.63 11.82
C ASN A 79 -0.65 -10.73 10.81
N LEU A 80 -0.93 -10.41 9.54
CA LEU A 80 -1.11 -11.39 8.46
C LEU A 80 0.15 -12.26 8.22
N LEU A 81 1.31 -11.85 8.76
CA LEU A 81 2.55 -12.62 8.74
C LEU A 81 2.64 -13.61 9.91
N LEU A 82 1.81 -13.44 10.95
CA LEU A 82 1.75 -14.29 12.14
C LEU A 82 0.73 -15.42 11.95
N THR A 83 0.93 -16.21 10.89
CA THR A 83 0.11 -17.37 10.59
C THR A 83 0.83 -18.66 10.99
N PHE A 84 0.20 -19.46 11.85
CA PHE A 84 0.76 -20.70 12.40
C PHE A 84 -0.05 -21.91 11.92
N PRO A 85 0.40 -22.62 10.87
CA PRO A 85 -0.41 -23.66 10.23
C PRO A 85 -0.58 -24.89 11.12
N ASN A 86 0.39 -25.22 11.97
CA ASN A 86 0.29 -26.39 12.85
C ASN A 86 -0.51 -26.08 14.12
N LEU A 87 -0.70 -24.79 14.42
CA LEU A 87 -1.29 -24.29 15.66
C LEU A 87 -0.63 -24.94 16.88
N SER A 88 0.70 -25.03 16.85
CA SER A 88 1.49 -25.72 17.87
C SER A 88 2.00 -24.77 18.94
N LYS A 89 2.26 -25.31 20.14
CA LYS A 89 2.88 -24.56 21.24
C LYS A 89 4.17 -23.87 20.80
N GLU A 90 5.00 -24.56 20.01
CA GLU A 90 6.30 -24.07 19.55
C GLU A 90 6.17 -22.86 18.62
N GLU A 91 5.12 -22.83 17.80
CA GLU A 91 4.83 -21.68 16.92
C GLU A 91 4.37 -20.46 17.72
N PHE A 92 3.59 -20.66 18.78
CA PHE A 92 3.07 -19.58 19.63
C PHE A 92 4.08 -19.07 20.67
N LEU A 93 5.00 -19.93 21.14
CA LEU A 93 5.93 -19.64 22.24
C LEU A 93 6.70 -18.30 22.10
N PRO A 94 7.22 -17.91 20.92
CA PRO A 94 7.95 -16.66 20.77
C PRO A 94 7.08 -15.40 20.88
N TRP A 95 5.76 -15.55 20.71
CA TRP A 95 4.82 -14.44 20.53
C TRP A 95 3.92 -14.22 21.74
N VAL A 96 3.85 -15.17 22.67
CA VAL A 96 3.06 -15.03 23.88
C VAL A 96 3.71 -14.11 24.90
N SER A 97 2.86 -13.39 25.66
CA SER A 97 3.32 -12.46 26.68
C SER A 97 3.79 -13.16 27.95
N THR A 98 5.04 -12.91 28.34
CA THR A 98 5.62 -13.36 29.61
C THR A 98 4.88 -12.76 30.81
N ASP A 99 4.40 -11.53 30.68
CA ASP A 99 3.69 -10.82 31.74
C ASP A 99 2.31 -11.41 31.99
N GLU A 100 1.61 -11.84 30.93
CA GLU A 100 0.31 -12.50 31.06
C GLU A 100 0.44 -13.90 31.66
N ALA A 101 1.48 -14.66 31.27
CA ALA A 101 1.79 -15.94 31.89
C ALA A 101 2.03 -15.79 33.40
N SER A 102 2.85 -14.80 33.78
CA SER A 102 3.13 -14.47 35.18
C SER A 102 1.88 -14.07 35.97
N LYS A 103 1.01 -13.22 35.41
CA LYS A 103 -0.28 -12.83 36.04
C LYS A 103 -1.22 -14.02 36.27
N LYS A 104 -1.17 -15.04 35.39
CA LYS A 104 -1.94 -16.28 35.54
C LYS A 104 -1.25 -17.31 36.44
N GLY A 105 -0.02 -17.05 36.89
CA GLY A 105 0.74 -17.95 37.76
C GLY A 105 1.20 -19.24 37.07
N ILE A 106 1.36 -19.21 35.73
CA ILE A 106 1.80 -20.37 34.93
C ILE A 106 3.09 -20.04 34.17
N SER A 107 3.79 -21.07 33.71
CA SER A 107 4.97 -20.91 32.85
C SER A 107 4.60 -20.35 31.47
N VAL A 108 5.58 -19.76 30.77
CA VAL A 108 5.39 -19.23 29.42
C VAL A 108 5.04 -20.36 28.45
N GLU A 109 5.64 -21.53 28.66
CA GLU A 109 5.38 -22.75 27.93
C GLU A 109 3.94 -23.25 28.12
N GLU A 110 3.45 -23.30 29.36
CA GLU A 110 2.05 -23.66 29.65
C GLU A 110 1.07 -22.64 29.05
N PHE A 111 1.43 -21.34 29.08
CA PHE A 111 0.61 -20.30 28.49
C PHE A 111 0.54 -20.40 26.95
N ALA A 112 1.68 -20.67 26.28
CA ALA A 112 1.72 -20.91 24.84
C ALA A 112 0.88 -22.13 24.43
N GLU A 113 0.95 -23.21 25.21
CA GLU A 113 0.14 -24.41 24.98
C GLU A 113 -1.36 -24.14 25.12
N ALA A 114 -1.75 -23.36 26.14
CA ALA A 114 -3.14 -22.96 26.33
C ALA A 114 -3.66 -22.04 25.20
N GLU A 115 -2.86 -21.07 24.74
CA GLU A 115 -3.24 -20.22 23.61
C GLU A 115 -3.34 -21.04 22.31
N ALA A 116 -2.38 -21.92 22.02
CA ALA A 116 -2.44 -22.81 20.86
C ALA A 116 -3.72 -23.66 20.85
N ALA A 117 -4.08 -24.26 21.99
CA ALA A 117 -5.32 -25.04 22.13
C ALA A 117 -6.59 -24.20 21.93
N LYS A 118 -6.61 -22.98 22.47
CA LYS A 118 -7.71 -22.02 22.31
C LYS A 118 -7.91 -21.62 20.85
N TRP A 119 -6.83 -21.23 20.15
CA TRP A 119 -6.89 -20.87 18.72
C TRP A 119 -7.29 -22.06 17.85
N LYS A 120 -6.74 -23.25 18.10
CA LYS A 120 -7.12 -24.47 17.39
C LYS A 120 -8.60 -24.79 17.50
N LYS A 121 -9.17 -24.68 18.70
CA LYS A 121 -10.61 -24.89 18.90
C LYS A 121 -11.44 -23.80 18.20
N GLY A 122 -11.12 -22.53 18.44
CA GLY A 122 -11.88 -21.40 17.89
C GLY A 122 -11.88 -21.38 16.36
N LEU A 123 -10.73 -21.62 15.73
CA LEU A 123 -10.63 -21.67 14.27
C LEU A 123 -11.37 -22.90 13.70
N ALA A 124 -11.29 -24.05 14.35
CA ALA A 124 -12.04 -25.24 13.96
C ALA A 124 -13.57 -25.03 13.96
N ASP A 125 -14.11 -24.29 14.93
CA ASP A 125 -15.54 -23.96 15.01
C ASP A 125 -16.04 -23.15 13.79
N TRP A 126 -15.12 -22.45 13.10
CA TRP A 126 -15.39 -21.67 11.88
C TRP A 126 -14.92 -22.35 10.59
N GLY A 127 -14.48 -23.60 10.64
CA GLY A 127 -13.99 -24.34 9.46
C GLY A 127 -12.57 -23.96 9.02
N GLN A 128 -11.80 -23.28 9.88
CA GLN A 128 -10.42 -22.85 9.64
C GLN A 128 -9.43 -23.87 10.19
N GLN A 129 -9.48 -25.10 9.67
CA GLN A 129 -8.60 -26.19 10.11
C GLN A 129 -7.14 -25.95 9.67
N PRO A 130 -6.14 -26.60 10.32
CA PRO A 130 -4.72 -26.51 9.96
C PRO A 130 -4.44 -26.64 8.46
N GLU A 131 -5.13 -27.53 7.75
CA GLU A 131 -4.93 -27.74 6.32
C GLU A 131 -5.37 -26.54 5.48
N ARG A 132 -6.40 -25.81 5.91
CA ARG A 132 -6.87 -24.59 5.25
C ARG A 132 -5.92 -23.42 5.50
N ILE A 133 -5.39 -23.32 6.72
CA ILE A 133 -4.36 -22.33 7.05
C ILE A 133 -3.11 -22.58 6.20
N GLN A 134 -2.68 -23.83 6.07
CA GLN A 134 -1.58 -24.20 5.18
C GLN A 134 -1.89 -23.84 3.71
N MET A 135 -3.11 -24.10 3.23
CA MET A 135 -3.54 -23.69 1.88
C MET A 135 -3.42 -22.17 1.68
N PHE A 136 -3.87 -21.36 2.64
CA PHE A 136 -3.68 -19.90 2.59
C PHE A 136 -2.19 -19.54 2.49
N MET A 137 -1.34 -20.14 3.32
CA MET A 137 0.11 -19.91 3.31
C MET A 137 0.78 -20.32 2.00
N ASP A 138 0.28 -21.39 1.37
CA ASP A 138 0.82 -21.92 0.12
C ASP A 138 0.34 -21.12 -1.10
N SER A 139 -0.83 -20.49 -1.05
CA SER A 139 -1.44 -19.80 -2.19
C SER A 139 -0.75 -18.47 -2.51
N THR A 140 -0.32 -17.71 -1.49
CA THR A 140 0.35 -16.42 -1.69
C THR A 140 1.67 -16.29 -0.93
N THR A 141 2.61 -15.55 -1.51
CA THR A 141 3.77 -15.06 -0.78
C THR A 141 3.39 -13.79 -0.02
N ARG A 142 3.60 -13.75 1.29
CA ARG A 142 3.31 -12.57 2.12
C ARG A 142 4.61 -11.81 2.37
N GLU A 143 4.65 -10.52 2.03
CA GLU A 143 5.87 -9.70 2.11
C GLU A 143 5.59 -8.37 2.80
N LEU A 144 6.47 -7.99 3.74
CA LEU A 144 6.42 -6.70 4.42
C LEU A 144 7.36 -5.71 3.75
N TYR A 145 6.81 -4.59 3.29
CA TYR A 145 7.55 -3.44 2.80
C TYR A 145 7.41 -2.27 3.78
N THR A 146 8.52 -1.57 4.00
CA THR A 146 8.60 -0.44 4.92
C THR A 146 9.29 0.74 4.21
N PRO A 147 8.57 1.52 3.39
CA PRO A 147 9.15 2.72 2.74
C PRO A 147 9.75 3.66 3.79
N GLY A 148 10.90 4.26 3.49
CA GLY A 148 11.62 5.11 4.45
C GLY A 148 12.22 4.38 5.66
N SER A 149 12.21 3.04 5.69
CA SER A 149 12.75 2.23 6.78
C SER A 149 13.45 0.96 6.25
N SER A 150 14.33 0.39 7.06
CA SER A 150 14.98 -0.90 6.80
C SER A 150 14.49 -2.03 7.72
N ALA A 151 13.35 -1.84 8.40
CA ALA A 151 12.76 -2.85 9.28
C ALA A 151 12.17 -4.04 8.50
N GLY A 152 11.63 -3.78 7.31
CA GLY A 152 11.22 -4.78 6.32
C GLY A 152 11.94 -4.59 4.99
N LYS A 153 11.30 -4.97 3.89
CA LYS A 153 11.82 -4.69 2.54
C LYS A 153 11.71 -3.19 2.25
N SER A 154 12.83 -2.55 1.92
CA SER A 154 12.82 -1.13 1.55
C SER A 154 12.27 -0.92 0.13
N LEU A 155 11.53 0.18 -0.05
CA LEU A 155 11.07 0.67 -1.35
C LEU A 155 11.75 2.00 -1.67
N SER A 156 12.34 2.06 -2.86
CA SER A 156 12.92 3.28 -3.41
C SER A 156 11.87 4.06 -4.18
N ILE A 157 11.88 5.38 -3.98
CA ILE A 157 10.99 6.33 -4.66
C ILE A 157 11.67 7.04 -5.84
N LEU A 158 12.97 6.81 -6.06
CA LEU A 158 13.78 7.61 -7.00
C LEU A 158 13.28 7.54 -8.44
N LYS A 159 12.87 6.35 -8.90
CA LYS A 159 12.38 6.19 -10.28
C LYS A 159 10.98 6.75 -10.51
N SER A 160 10.31 7.23 -9.47
CA SER A 160 8.98 7.85 -9.65
C SER A 160 9.05 9.18 -10.43
N PHE A 161 10.24 9.75 -10.59
CA PHE A 161 10.51 10.94 -11.41
C PHE A 161 10.97 10.61 -12.85
N ASP A 162 11.17 9.33 -13.15
CA ASP A 162 11.52 8.89 -14.51
C ASP A 162 10.33 9.15 -15.45
N ARG A 163 10.66 9.36 -16.72
CA ARG A 163 9.68 9.59 -17.78
C ARG A 163 8.79 8.35 -17.94
N PRO A 164 7.46 8.51 -17.99
CA PRO A 164 6.54 7.43 -18.32
C PRO A 164 6.86 6.83 -19.69
N LYS A 165 6.75 5.51 -19.83
CA LYS A 165 6.99 4.84 -21.13
C LYS A 165 5.88 5.09 -22.14
N ASP A 166 4.65 5.30 -21.66
CA ASP A 166 3.45 5.49 -22.48
C ASP A 166 3.07 6.97 -22.49
N LEU A 167 3.40 7.68 -23.58
CA LEU A 167 3.23 9.14 -23.71
C LEU A 167 2.22 9.55 -24.77
N ASP A 168 1.44 8.59 -25.28
CA ASP A 168 0.53 8.85 -26.39
C ASP A 168 -0.67 9.74 -25.95
N ASP A 169 -0.87 9.89 -24.64
CA ASP A 169 -1.91 10.72 -24.02
C ASP A 169 -1.30 11.89 -23.24
N LEU A 170 -1.43 13.10 -23.79
CA LEU A 170 -0.93 14.33 -23.19
C LEU A 170 -1.71 14.76 -21.94
N GLU A 171 -3.00 14.39 -21.83
CA GLU A 171 -3.81 14.71 -20.65
C GLU A 171 -3.34 13.84 -19.47
N LEU A 172 -3.12 12.55 -19.71
CA LEU A 172 -2.56 11.63 -18.73
C LEU A 172 -1.18 12.08 -18.26
N LEU A 173 -0.34 12.54 -19.20
CA LEU A 173 0.98 13.05 -18.88
C LEU A 173 0.89 14.26 -17.94
N ALA A 174 0.01 15.22 -18.25
CA ALA A 174 -0.19 16.41 -17.43
C ALA A 174 -0.73 16.07 -16.03
N GLU A 175 -1.70 15.14 -15.93
CA GLU A 175 -2.22 14.64 -14.65
C GLU A 175 -1.10 14.03 -13.80
N ARG A 176 -0.28 13.15 -14.41
CA ARG A 176 0.83 12.49 -13.71
C ARG A 176 1.88 13.48 -13.23
N VAL A 177 2.26 14.44 -14.07
CA VAL A 177 3.19 15.52 -13.68
C VAL A 177 2.60 16.31 -12.52
N SER A 178 1.33 16.72 -12.61
CA SER A 178 0.68 17.51 -11.55
C SER A 178 0.68 16.77 -10.21
N THR A 179 0.31 15.49 -10.20
CA THR A 179 0.27 14.68 -8.98
C THR A 179 1.66 14.43 -8.40
N LEU A 180 2.67 14.18 -9.24
CA LEU A 180 4.06 14.04 -8.82
C LEU A 180 4.58 15.32 -8.15
N VAL A 181 4.31 16.48 -8.75
CA VAL A 181 4.72 17.79 -8.23
C VAL A 181 4.03 18.09 -6.90
N SER A 182 2.72 17.85 -6.80
CA SER A 182 1.98 18.03 -5.54
C SER A 182 2.54 17.14 -4.43
N GLY A 183 2.87 15.88 -4.73
CA GLY A 183 3.54 15.00 -3.78
C GLY A 183 4.90 15.56 -3.32
N LEU A 184 5.76 15.94 -4.27
CA LEU A 184 7.09 16.48 -3.95
C LEU A 184 7.02 17.75 -3.10
N LEU A 185 6.13 18.68 -3.44
CA LEU A 185 5.95 19.93 -2.70
C LEU A 185 5.42 19.66 -1.28
N GLY A 186 4.44 18.76 -1.14
CA GLY A 186 3.94 18.33 0.17
C GLY A 186 5.03 17.76 1.07
N LEU A 187 5.99 17.02 0.50
CA LEU A 187 7.11 16.43 1.25
C LEU A 187 8.10 17.49 1.79
N ILE A 188 8.27 18.62 1.11
CA ILE A 188 9.06 19.76 1.62
C ILE A 188 8.21 20.74 2.43
N GLY A 189 6.97 20.37 2.78
CA GLY A 189 6.06 21.18 3.58
C GLY A 189 5.44 22.36 2.83
N VAL A 190 5.38 22.30 1.50
CA VAL A 190 4.75 23.31 0.64
C VAL A 190 3.40 22.78 0.17
N ASP A 191 2.33 23.33 0.70
CA ASP A 191 0.97 23.09 0.23
C ASP A 191 0.66 24.10 -0.89
N ALA A 192 0.86 23.66 -2.14
CA ALA A 192 0.74 24.51 -3.33
C ALA A 192 -0.45 24.10 -4.20
N ASP A 193 -1.27 25.08 -4.57
CA ASP A 193 -2.34 24.94 -5.53
C ASP A 193 -1.77 24.77 -6.95
N PRO A 194 -2.12 23.68 -7.66
CA PRO A 194 -1.61 23.41 -9.01
C PRO A 194 -1.89 24.48 -10.06
N LEU A 195 -2.90 25.32 -9.86
CA LEU A 195 -3.36 26.32 -10.82
C LEU A 195 -2.84 27.72 -10.52
N THR A 196 -2.48 28.03 -9.26
CA THR A 196 -2.13 29.40 -8.87
C THR A 196 -0.71 29.57 -8.34
N ASP A 197 -0.12 28.54 -7.73
CA ASP A 197 1.16 28.68 -7.05
C ASP A 197 2.36 28.46 -7.97
N LYS A 198 3.34 29.36 -7.85
CA LYS A 198 4.46 29.48 -8.79
C LYS A 198 5.40 28.29 -8.73
N GLU A 199 5.58 27.75 -7.53
CA GLU A 199 6.36 26.55 -7.24
C GLU A 199 5.84 25.37 -8.06
N HIS A 200 4.52 25.13 -7.98
CA HIS A 200 3.88 24.02 -8.67
C HIS A 200 3.94 24.20 -10.18
N ILE A 201 3.51 25.36 -10.67
CA ILE A 201 3.49 25.67 -12.10
C ILE A 201 4.89 25.54 -12.71
N LEU A 202 5.94 26.05 -12.04
CA LEU A 202 7.32 25.91 -12.54
C LEU A 202 7.74 24.44 -12.63
N LEU A 203 7.59 23.68 -11.54
CA LEU A 203 8.03 22.28 -11.49
C LEU A 203 7.28 21.43 -12.52
N ALA A 204 5.97 21.65 -12.66
CA ALA A 204 5.16 20.94 -13.63
C ALA A 204 5.64 21.22 -15.07
N ASN A 205 5.85 22.49 -15.43
CA ASN A 205 6.34 22.84 -16.76
C ASN A 205 7.75 22.30 -17.03
N VAL A 206 8.64 22.32 -16.04
CA VAL A 206 10.01 21.79 -16.15
C VAL A 206 9.98 20.28 -16.43
N ILE A 207 9.29 19.51 -15.59
CA ILE A 207 9.21 18.05 -15.71
C ILE A 207 8.54 17.67 -17.03
N GLN A 208 7.40 18.31 -17.35
CA GLN A 208 6.68 18.03 -18.59
C GLN A 208 7.54 18.34 -19.83
N THR A 209 8.31 19.43 -19.83
CA THR A 209 9.19 19.79 -20.95
C THR A 209 10.27 18.74 -21.18
N GLU A 210 10.96 18.30 -20.12
CA GLU A 210 12.01 17.28 -20.26
C GLU A 210 11.44 15.90 -20.65
N TRP A 211 10.28 15.51 -20.08
CA TRP A 211 9.60 14.28 -20.46
C TRP A 211 9.15 14.28 -21.92
N LEU A 212 8.60 15.39 -22.42
CA LEU A 212 8.26 15.55 -23.84
C LEU A 212 9.50 15.56 -24.74
N ALA A 213 10.63 16.05 -24.24
CA ALA A 213 11.92 16.00 -24.93
C ALA A 213 12.59 14.62 -24.88
N GLY A 214 11.94 13.60 -24.30
CA GLY A 214 12.46 12.24 -24.28
C GLY A 214 13.41 11.92 -23.13
N LYS A 215 13.49 12.79 -22.11
CA LYS A 215 14.48 12.67 -21.03
C LYS A 215 13.82 12.39 -19.69
N ASP A 216 14.48 11.55 -18.88
CA ASP A 216 14.15 11.38 -17.47
C ASP A 216 14.60 12.61 -16.66
N VAL A 217 14.01 12.82 -15.48
CA VAL A 217 14.36 13.91 -14.57
C VAL A 217 14.65 13.33 -13.20
N THR A 218 15.91 13.23 -12.80
CA THR A 218 16.25 12.88 -11.41
C THR A 218 16.02 14.08 -10.48
N ILE A 219 15.94 13.85 -9.16
CA ILE A 219 15.82 14.94 -8.17
C ILE A 219 17.01 15.91 -8.29
N GLU A 220 18.22 15.42 -8.52
CA GLU A 220 19.42 16.24 -8.72
C GLU A 220 19.32 17.10 -9.99
N GLN A 221 18.81 16.52 -11.09
CA GLN A 221 18.57 17.26 -12.33
C GLN A 221 17.46 18.31 -12.12
N LEU A 222 16.40 17.97 -11.40
CA LEU A 222 15.33 18.91 -11.07
C LEU A 222 15.85 20.14 -10.30
N ILE A 223 16.74 19.95 -9.32
CA ILE A 223 17.38 21.05 -8.57
C ILE A 223 18.14 21.99 -9.51
N ALA A 224 18.82 21.45 -10.53
CA ALA A 224 19.52 22.26 -11.54
C ALA A 224 18.52 22.97 -12.48
N LEU A 225 17.51 22.25 -12.95
CA LEU A 225 16.48 22.77 -13.85
C LEU A 225 15.60 23.84 -13.21
N ILE A 226 15.39 23.85 -11.89
CA ILE A 226 14.69 24.95 -11.20
C ILE A 226 15.50 26.25 -11.30
N GLN A 227 16.82 26.14 -11.15
CA GLN A 227 17.72 27.30 -11.18
C GLN A 227 17.90 27.84 -12.60
N ASP A 228 17.96 26.95 -13.59
CA ASP A 228 18.06 27.27 -15.01
C ASP A 228 17.05 26.45 -15.86
N PRO A 229 15.76 26.86 -15.86
CA PRO A 229 14.70 26.12 -16.54
C PRO A 229 14.83 26.18 -18.06
N PRO A 230 14.39 25.13 -18.80
CA PRO A 230 14.44 25.07 -20.27
C PRO A 230 13.35 25.95 -20.93
N MET A 231 12.92 27.03 -20.27
CA MET A 231 11.94 28.00 -20.74
C MET A 231 12.26 29.41 -20.21
N ASN A 232 11.91 30.42 -20.99
CA ASN A 232 12.06 31.84 -20.61
C ASN A 232 10.73 32.52 -20.27
N LYS A 233 9.60 31.80 -20.35
CA LYS A 233 8.26 32.31 -20.08
C LYS A 233 7.41 31.29 -19.34
N ILE A 234 6.47 31.78 -18.53
CA ILE A 234 5.36 31.01 -17.97
C ILE A 234 4.06 31.69 -18.42
N GLY A 235 3.27 30.99 -19.22
CA GLY A 235 2.14 31.60 -19.92
C GLY A 235 2.59 32.81 -20.75
N ALA A 236 1.97 33.96 -20.52
CA ALA A 236 2.30 35.21 -21.21
C ALA A 236 3.46 36.01 -20.58
N PHE A 237 3.89 35.66 -19.37
CA PHE A 237 4.87 36.43 -18.60
C PHE A 237 6.30 35.92 -18.82
N ASP A 238 7.27 36.84 -18.76
CA ASP A 238 8.69 36.48 -18.66
C ASP A 238 8.95 35.74 -17.34
N LEU A 239 9.75 34.67 -17.39
CA LEU A 239 10.02 33.82 -16.23
C LEU A 239 10.66 34.61 -15.08
N GLU A 240 11.59 35.52 -15.37
CA GLU A 240 12.27 36.27 -14.31
C GLU A 240 11.33 37.27 -13.63
N ALA A 241 10.35 37.80 -14.36
CA ALA A 241 9.30 38.63 -13.79
C ALA A 241 8.26 37.82 -13.00
N TYR A 242 7.91 36.62 -13.47
CA TYR A 242 6.92 35.76 -12.83
C TYR A 242 7.46 35.09 -11.56
N TYR A 243 8.63 34.45 -11.66
CA TYR A 243 9.30 33.74 -10.56
C TYR A 243 10.83 34.00 -10.60
N PRO A 244 11.30 35.06 -9.90
CA PRO A 244 12.69 35.50 -9.96
C PRO A 244 13.70 34.42 -9.58
N LYS A 245 14.90 34.50 -10.14
CA LYS A 245 15.98 33.52 -9.90
C LYS A 245 16.29 33.34 -8.41
N SER A 246 16.21 34.40 -7.61
CA SER A 246 16.41 34.33 -6.16
C SER A 246 15.39 33.47 -5.44
N ASP A 247 14.14 33.48 -5.89
CA ASP A 247 13.07 32.70 -5.26
C ASP A 247 13.08 31.25 -5.76
N ARG A 248 13.36 31.03 -7.05
CA ARG A 248 13.64 29.70 -7.59
C ARG A 248 14.81 29.02 -6.88
N PHE A 249 15.86 29.79 -6.54
CA PHE A 249 16.97 29.27 -5.74
C PHE A 249 16.56 28.82 -4.33
N LYS A 250 15.60 29.50 -3.69
CA LYS A 250 15.06 29.06 -2.38
C LYS A 250 14.34 27.72 -2.50
N LEU A 251 13.49 27.55 -3.51
CA LEU A 251 12.82 26.27 -3.78
C LEU A 251 13.83 25.15 -4.05
N ALA A 252 14.82 25.40 -4.91
CA ALA A 252 15.90 24.45 -5.17
C ALA A 252 16.68 24.09 -3.90
N THR A 253 16.90 25.04 -3.00
CA THR A 253 17.55 24.81 -1.70
C THR A 253 16.70 23.93 -0.79
N GLN A 254 15.37 24.11 -0.74
CA GLN A 254 14.48 23.27 0.05
C GLN A 254 14.50 21.81 -0.42
N ILE A 255 14.41 21.58 -1.74
CA ILE A 255 14.51 20.23 -2.33
C ILE A 255 15.89 19.62 -2.08
N ASN A 256 16.96 20.41 -2.19
CA ASN A 256 18.31 19.95 -1.88
C ASN A 256 18.47 19.54 -0.40
N ASN A 257 17.87 20.30 0.53
CA ASN A 257 17.91 19.97 1.95
C ASN A 257 17.21 18.65 2.26
N LEU A 258 16.10 18.36 1.57
CA LEU A 258 15.44 17.05 1.64
C LEU A 258 16.39 15.93 1.20
N LEU A 259 17.02 16.07 0.02
CA LEU A 259 17.95 15.08 -0.52
C LEU A 259 19.18 14.86 0.37
N ALA A 260 19.68 15.94 1.00
CA ALA A 260 20.80 15.89 1.93
C ALA A 260 20.42 15.34 3.31
N SER A 261 19.13 15.15 3.60
CA SER A 261 18.69 14.66 4.91
C SER A 261 19.01 13.17 5.07
N PRO A 262 19.58 12.75 6.22
CA PRO A 262 19.84 11.33 6.48
C PRO A 262 18.57 10.46 6.44
N GLN A 263 17.43 11.04 6.83
CA GLN A 263 16.13 10.38 6.79
C GLN A 263 15.74 10.03 5.35
N PHE A 264 15.88 10.98 4.41
CA PHE A 264 15.56 10.74 3.00
C PHE A 264 16.53 9.77 2.32
N ALA A 265 17.76 9.60 2.82
CA ALA A 265 18.71 8.63 2.28
C ALA A 265 18.25 7.17 2.39
N VAL A 266 17.26 6.85 3.24
CA VAL A 266 16.64 5.52 3.30
C VAL A 266 15.63 5.34 2.16
N TRP A 267 14.94 6.41 1.77
CA TRP A 267 13.97 6.43 0.67
C TRP A 267 14.59 6.22 -0.71
N THR A 268 15.90 6.41 -0.83
CA THR A 268 16.62 6.17 -2.09
C THR A 268 17.07 4.72 -2.24
N LYS A 269 16.98 3.92 -1.17
CA LYS A 269 17.42 2.51 -1.14
C LYS A 269 16.27 1.54 -1.38
N GLY A 270 16.62 0.36 -1.87
CA GLY A 270 15.67 -0.72 -2.10
C GLY A 270 15.21 -0.82 -3.54
N GLU A 271 14.20 -1.67 -3.76
CA GLU A 271 13.59 -1.87 -5.07
C GLU A 271 12.63 -0.73 -5.38
N ASN A 272 12.51 -0.34 -6.65
CA ASN A 272 11.57 0.72 -7.01
C ASN A 272 10.14 0.23 -6.89
N ILE A 273 9.20 1.15 -6.65
CA ILE A 273 7.78 0.82 -6.71
C ILE A 273 7.46 0.32 -8.11
N ASN A 274 7.11 -0.96 -8.21
CA ASN A 274 6.64 -1.60 -9.43
C ASN A 274 5.44 -2.47 -9.08
N ILE A 275 4.30 -2.18 -9.68
CA ILE A 275 3.04 -2.84 -9.32
C ILE A 275 3.05 -4.33 -9.65
N ASN A 276 3.70 -4.76 -10.73
CA ASN A 276 3.81 -6.19 -11.03
C ASN A 276 4.68 -6.91 -9.98
N ASP A 277 5.79 -6.31 -9.56
CA ASP A 277 6.67 -6.90 -8.55
C ASP A 277 6.02 -6.91 -7.14
N LEU A 278 5.11 -5.96 -6.87
CA LEU A 278 4.28 -5.96 -5.67
C LEU A 278 3.13 -6.98 -5.73
N LEU A 279 2.61 -7.32 -6.91
CA LEU A 279 1.53 -8.29 -7.06
C LEU A 279 2.03 -9.73 -7.23
N TYR A 280 3.21 -9.94 -7.79
CA TYR A 280 3.70 -11.27 -8.15
C TYR A 280 5.19 -11.47 -7.83
N THR A 281 5.60 -12.70 -7.51
CA THR A 281 7.02 -13.07 -7.47
C THR A 281 7.59 -13.18 -8.89
N LYS A 282 8.91 -13.29 -9.01
CA LYS A 282 9.57 -13.49 -10.32
C LYS A 282 9.13 -14.79 -11.01
N GLU A 283 8.71 -15.77 -10.22
CA GLU A 283 8.16 -17.05 -10.67
C GLU A 283 6.65 -16.97 -11.01
N GLY A 284 6.02 -15.81 -10.81
CA GLY A 284 4.60 -15.58 -11.08
C GLY A 284 3.66 -15.94 -9.93
N LYS A 285 4.17 -16.28 -8.74
CA LYS A 285 3.32 -16.58 -7.59
C LYS A 285 2.66 -15.30 -7.06
N PRO A 286 1.34 -15.28 -6.81
CA PRO A 286 0.67 -14.11 -6.24
C PRO A 286 1.25 -13.69 -4.89
N LYS A 287 1.20 -12.39 -4.60
CA LYS A 287 1.68 -11.80 -3.35
C LYS A 287 0.59 -11.12 -2.55
N MET A 288 0.73 -11.18 -1.24
CA MET A 288 0.17 -10.19 -0.32
C MET A 288 1.29 -9.24 0.10
N SER A 289 1.37 -8.08 -0.55
CA SER A 289 2.35 -7.05 -0.27
C SER A 289 1.80 -6.07 0.76
N ILE A 290 2.28 -6.19 1.99
CA ILE A 290 1.89 -5.33 3.12
C ILE A 290 2.84 -4.14 3.16
N LEU A 291 2.32 -2.95 2.91
CA LEU A 291 3.03 -1.68 2.92
C LEU A 291 2.76 -0.99 4.26
N SER A 292 3.64 -1.23 5.24
CA SER A 292 3.52 -0.57 6.54
C SER A 292 4.06 0.85 6.47
N ILE A 293 3.20 1.81 6.78
CA ILE A 293 3.47 3.26 6.73
C ILE A 293 3.19 3.92 8.09
N ALA A 294 3.03 3.13 9.15
CA ALA A 294 2.73 3.59 10.51
C ALA A 294 3.87 4.42 11.13
N HIS A 295 5.12 4.17 10.72
CA HIS A 295 6.30 4.90 11.19
C HIS A 295 6.54 6.23 10.46
N LEU A 296 5.81 6.48 9.37
CA LEU A 296 5.96 7.69 8.56
C LEU A 296 5.22 8.87 9.18
N SER A 297 5.79 10.06 9.05
CA SER A 297 5.07 11.32 9.27
C SER A 297 3.93 11.49 8.26
N ASP A 298 2.96 12.35 8.55
CA ASP A 298 1.81 12.56 7.66
C ASP A 298 2.23 13.04 6.26
N GLN A 299 3.25 13.90 6.17
CA GLN A 299 3.81 14.37 4.90
C GLN A 299 4.45 13.23 4.09
N GLU A 300 5.28 12.42 4.74
CA GLU A 300 5.90 11.24 4.13
C GLU A 300 4.86 10.20 3.70
N ARG A 301 3.82 10.01 4.51
CA ARG A 301 2.71 9.08 4.24
C ARG A 301 1.93 9.51 3.01
N MET A 302 1.49 10.77 2.96
CA MET A 302 0.77 11.32 1.82
C MET A 302 1.61 11.25 0.54
N PHE A 303 2.90 11.58 0.66
CA PHE A 303 3.83 11.47 -0.47
C PHE A 303 3.94 10.03 -0.99
N PHE A 304 4.20 9.05 -0.12
CA PHE A 304 4.32 7.65 -0.51
C PHE A 304 3.02 7.11 -1.13
N VAL A 305 1.88 7.35 -0.49
CA VAL A 305 0.56 6.90 -0.99
C VAL A 305 0.27 7.52 -2.35
N THR A 306 0.60 8.80 -2.55
CA THR A 306 0.46 9.49 -3.84
C THR A 306 1.28 8.82 -4.94
N LEU A 307 2.56 8.51 -4.67
CA LEU A 307 3.41 7.81 -5.63
C LEU A 307 2.90 6.39 -5.95
N LEU A 308 2.53 5.63 -4.92
CA LEU A 308 2.00 4.27 -5.06
C LEU A 308 0.73 4.25 -5.91
N LEU A 309 -0.22 5.16 -5.64
CA LEU A 309 -1.48 5.26 -6.38
C LEU A 309 -1.24 5.68 -7.83
N ASN A 310 -0.30 6.58 -8.10
CA ASN A 310 0.08 6.94 -9.47
C ASN A 310 0.63 5.75 -10.26
N GLU A 311 1.51 4.95 -9.63
CA GLU A 311 2.02 3.73 -10.25
C GLU A 311 0.91 2.70 -10.46
N LEU A 312 -0.01 2.56 -9.50
CA LEU A 312 -1.16 1.67 -9.62
C LEU A 312 -2.09 2.08 -10.77
N VAL A 313 -2.43 3.36 -10.88
CA VAL A 313 -3.26 3.88 -11.99
C VAL A 313 -2.57 3.70 -13.33
N SER A 314 -1.27 4.01 -13.41
CA SER A 314 -0.47 3.81 -14.63
C SER A 314 -0.46 2.33 -15.04
N TRP A 315 -0.25 1.42 -14.08
CA TRP A 315 -0.30 0.00 -14.30
C TRP A 315 -1.68 -0.47 -14.77
N MET A 316 -2.76 0.00 -14.15
CA MET A 316 -4.14 -0.39 -14.51
C MET A 316 -4.50 0.00 -15.95
N ARG A 317 -4.08 1.18 -16.41
CA ARG A 317 -4.44 1.70 -17.74
C ARG A 317 -3.87 0.88 -18.91
N VAL A 318 -2.76 0.17 -18.70
CA VAL A 318 -2.15 -0.68 -19.73
C VAL A 318 -2.63 -2.13 -19.68
N GLN A 319 -3.47 -2.50 -18.70
CA GLN A 319 -3.99 -3.86 -18.63
C GLN A 319 -5.19 -4.09 -19.54
N SER A 320 -5.38 -5.32 -20.01
CA SER A 320 -6.61 -5.72 -20.67
C SER A 320 -7.80 -5.70 -19.69
N GLY A 321 -8.97 -5.28 -20.16
CA GLY A 321 -10.20 -5.36 -19.38
C GLY A 321 -10.55 -6.80 -18.99
N THR A 322 -11.19 -6.97 -17.83
CA THR A 322 -11.68 -8.27 -17.33
C THR A 322 -12.93 -8.07 -16.47
N SER A 323 -13.79 -9.08 -16.44
CA SER A 323 -14.95 -9.15 -15.53
C SER A 323 -14.66 -9.97 -14.27
N SER A 324 -13.45 -10.51 -14.12
CA SER A 324 -13.00 -11.23 -12.94
C SER A 324 -12.08 -10.36 -12.09
N LEU A 325 -12.10 -10.57 -10.78
CA LEU A 325 -11.17 -9.92 -9.87
C LEU A 325 -9.72 -10.35 -10.21
N ARG A 326 -8.84 -9.37 -10.45
CA ARG A 326 -7.42 -9.63 -10.81
C ARG A 326 -6.48 -9.41 -9.63
N CYS A 327 -6.73 -8.38 -8.84
CA CYS A 327 -5.94 -8.01 -7.69
C CYS A 327 -6.79 -7.17 -6.74
N LEU A 328 -6.38 -7.09 -5.48
CA LEU A 328 -6.95 -6.16 -4.50
C LEU A 328 -5.95 -5.05 -4.18
N PHE A 329 -6.44 -3.81 -4.16
CA PHE A 329 -5.77 -2.72 -3.47
C PHE A 329 -6.59 -2.41 -2.22
N TYR A 330 -6.00 -2.60 -1.05
CA TYR A 330 -6.64 -2.42 0.24
C TYR A 330 -5.98 -1.27 1.01
N MET A 331 -6.81 -0.41 1.62
CA MET A 331 -6.38 0.67 2.49
C MET A 331 -7.29 0.65 3.73
N ASP A 332 -6.71 0.35 4.90
CA ASP A 332 -7.51 0.16 6.14
C ASP A 332 -8.27 1.42 6.54
N GLU A 333 -7.62 2.58 6.42
CA GLU A 333 -8.22 3.88 6.70
C GLU A 333 -7.83 4.91 5.63
N ILE A 334 -8.85 5.49 5.00
CA ILE A 334 -8.72 6.54 3.97
C ILE A 334 -8.77 7.94 4.61
N PHE A 335 -9.36 8.07 5.79
CA PHE A 335 -9.46 9.30 6.58
C PHE A 335 -9.08 9.01 8.02
N GLY A 336 -7.99 9.63 8.49
CA GLY A 336 -7.47 9.47 9.85
C GLY A 336 -6.23 10.33 10.07
#